data_AF-A0A9D4DI21-F1
#
_entry.id   AF-A0A9D4DI21-F1
#
_cell.length_a   1.000
_cell.length_b   1.000
_cell.length_c   1.000
_cell.angle_alpha   90.00
_cell.angle_beta   90.00
_cell.angle_gamma   90.00
#
_symmetry.space_group_name_H-M   'P 1'
#
loop_
_entity.id
_entity.type
_entity.pdbx_description
1 polymer ?
#
loop_
_entity_poly.entity_id
_entity_poly.type
_entity_poly.pdbx_seq_one_letter_code
_entity_poly.pdbx_strand_id
1 'polypeptide(L)' 'MEGPSGLLVTPLGQVIVCGFDSFTVIQVDREGRKKLATLASQREGLIFPVSVCYNSNSHQIIVGIK' A
#
# COMPACT_ATOMS: atom_id res chain seq x y z
N MET A 1 5.16 13.13 9.00
CA MET A 1 5.15 13.72 7.64
C MET A 1 3.99 13.02 6.94
N GLU A 2 2.85 13.69 6.74
CA GLU A 2 1.59 13.06 6.27
C GLU A 2 1.59 12.74 4.75
N GLY A 3 2.63 12.05 4.29
CA GLY A 3 2.76 11.64 2.90
C GLY A 3 2.81 10.11 2.78
N PRO A 4 2.41 9.55 1.62
CA PRO A 4 2.62 8.14 1.36
C PRO A 4 4.12 7.81 1.37
N SER A 5 4.48 6.68 1.97
CA SER A 5 5.86 6.18 1.98
C SER A 5 6.17 5.29 0.79
N GLY A 6 5.15 4.69 0.17
CA GLY A 6 5.29 3.86 -1.01
C GLY A 6 4.04 3.84 -1.85
N LEU A 7 4.22 3.69 -3.16
CA LEU A 7 3.15 3.59 -4.16
C LEU A 7 3.49 2.51 -5.17
N LEU A 8 2.46 1.76 -5.57
CA LEU A 8 2.53 0.68 -6.56
C LEU A 8 1.30 0.75 -7.46
N VAL A 9 1.50 0.56 -8.76
CA VAL A 9 0.42 0.26 -9.70
C VAL A 9 0.55 -1.20 -10.12
N THR A 10 -0.47 -2.01 -9.87
CA THR A 10 -0.47 -3.43 -10.26
C THR A 10 -0.68 -3.58 -11.77
N PRO A 11 -0.37 -4.75 -12.38
CA PRO A 11 -0.65 -5.00 -13.80
C PRO A 11 -2.13 -4.88 -14.19
N LEU A 12 -3.05 -5.03 -13.22
CA LEU A 12 -4.49 -4.83 -13.41
C LEU A 12 -4.91 -3.35 -13.29
N GLY A 13 -3.96 -2.44 -13.12
CA GLY A 13 -4.19 -1.00 -13.01
C GLY A 13 -4.69 -0.54 -11.64
N GLN A 14 -4.60 -1.38 -10.61
CA GLN A 14 -4.95 -0.98 -9.24
C GLN A 14 -3.83 -0.12 -8.66
N VAL A 15 -4.20 0.98 -7.99
CA VAL A 15 -3.24 1.86 -7.32
C VAL A 15 -3.24 1.55 -5.83
N ILE A 16 -2.06 1.23 -5.31
CA ILE A 16 -1.85 0.83 -3.92
C ILE A 16 -0.83 1.76 -3.29
N VAL A 17 -1.15 2.19 -2.07
CA VAL A 17 -0.36 3.17 -1.33
C VAL A 17 -0.15 2.67 0.09
N CYS A 18 1.08 2.78 0.60
CA CYS A 18 1.35 2.61 2.01
C CYS A 18 1.73 3.95 2.66
N GLY A 19 1.38 4.13 3.93
CA GLY A 19 1.71 5.32 4.70
C GLY A 19 2.46 4.98 5.98
N PHE A 20 3.63 5.61 6.16
CA PHE A 20 4.55 5.34 7.26
C PHE A 20 3.90 5.62 8.62
N ASP A 21 3.34 6.82 8.80
CA ASP A 21 2.70 7.25 10.05
C ASP A 21 1.27 6.69 10.19
N SER A 22 0.61 6.34 9.08
CA SER A 22 -0.77 5.85 9.06
C SER A 22 -0.88 4.34 9.27
N PHE A 23 0.24 3.61 9.30
CA PHE A 23 0.32 2.15 9.48
C PHE A 23 -0.68 1.38 8.62
N THR A 24 -0.88 1.82 7.38
CA THR A 24 -1.91 1.28 6.49
C THR A 24 -1.36 1.08 5.09
N VAL A 25 -1.85 0.02 4.45
CA VAL A 25 -1.81 -0.14 3.00
C VAL A 25 -3.24 -0.03 2.49
N ILE A 26 -3.47 0.89 1.57
CA ILE A 26 -4.78 1.15 1.01
C ILE A 26 -4.75 0.99 -0.50
N GLN A 27 -5.88 0.56 -1.06
CA GLN A 27 -6.16 0.75 -2.47
C GLN A 27 -6.85 2.10 -2.64
N VAL A 28 -6.44 2.84 -3.66
CA VAL A 28 -7.05 4.11 -4.06
C VAL A 28 -7.58 4.01 -5.48
N ASP A 29 -8.43 4.95 -5.86
CA ASP A 29 -8.86 5.10 -7.24
C ASP A 29 -7.65 5.38 -8.15
N ARG A 30 -7.84 5.24 -9.46
CA ARG A 30 -6.78 5.41 -10.45
C ARG A 30 -6.08 6.78 -10.38
N GLU A 31 -6.78 7.77 -9.84
CA GLU A 31 -6.32 9.16 -9.73
C GLU A 31 -5.65 9.43 -8.38
N GLY A 32 -5.60 8.45 -7.47
CA GLY A 32 -5.07 8.59 -6.12
C GLY A 32 -5.90 9.49 -5.21
N ARG A 33 -7.15 9.83 -5.58
CA ARG A 33 -7.96 10.84 -4.90
C ARG A 33 -8.86 10.28 -3.82
N LYS A 34 -9.40 9.08 -4.04
CA LYS A 34 -10.28 8.41 -3.08
C LYS A 34 -9.74 7.07 -2.67
N LYS A 35 -9.83 6.79 -1.37
CA LYS A 35 -9.64 5.44 -0.83
C LYS A 35 -10.78 4.54 -1.32
N LEU A 36 -10.42 3.38 -1.86
CA LEU A 36 -11.34 2.31 -2.23
C LEU A 36 -11.42 1.22 -1.16
N ALA A 37 -10.28 0.81 -0.60
CA ALA A 37 -10.21 -0.24 0.40
C ALA A 37 -9.00 -0.08 1.34
N THR A 38 -9.11 -0.59 2.58
CA THR A 38 -7.93 -0.91 3.40
C THR A 38 -7.53 -2.35 3.10
N LEU A 39 -6.28 -2.58 2.70
CA LEU A 39 -5.76 -3.91 2.40
C LEU A 39 -5.00 -4.51 3.59
N ALA A 40 -4.30 -3.67 4.35
CA ALA A 40 -3.62 -4.03 5.59
C ALA A 40 -3.53 -2.81 6.51
N SER A 41 -3.46 -3.06 7.81
CA SER A 41 -3.36 -2.05 8.85
C SER A 41 -2.50 -2.53 10.02
N GLN A 42 -2.34 -1.67 11.03
CA GLN A 42 -1.66 -2.02 12.27
C GLN A 42 -2.28 -3.25 12.98
N ARG A 43 -3.58 -3.53 12.77
CA ARG A 43 -4.25 -4.70 13.36
C ARG A 43 -3.69 -6.03 12.84
N GLU A 44 -3.15 -6.02 11.63
CA GLU A 44 -2.50 -7.16 10.99
C GLU A 44 -0.98 -7.16 11.22
N GLY A 45 -0.47 -6.33 12.14
CA GLY A 45 0.96 -6.26 12.47
C GLY A 45 1.77 -5.37 11.52
N LEU A 46 1.12 -4.53 10.72
CA LEU A 46 1.81 -3.58 9.85
C LEU A 46 2.35 -2.40 10.68
N ILE A 47 3.67 -2.27 10.75
CA ILE A 47 4.35 -1.20 11.50
C ILE A 47 5.32 -0.48 10.57
N PHE A 48 5.32 0.84 10.60
CA PHE A 48 6.20 1.71 9.80
C PHE A 48 6.43 1.23 8.36
N PRO A 49 5.38 1.07 7.53
CA PRO A 49 5.59 0.63 6.15
C PRO A 49 6.39 1.69 5.37
N VAL A 50 7.43 1.25 4.68
CA VAL A 50 8.38 2.11 3.95
C VAL A 50 8.37 1.87 2.45
N SER A 51 7.85 0.73 1.98
CA SER A 51 7.79 0.41 0.56
C SER A 51 6.69 -0.60 0.25
N VAL A 52 6.23 -0.60 -1.00
CA VAL A 52 5.31 -1.60 -1.55
C VAL A 52 5.85 -2.10 -2.89
N CYS A 53 5.79 -3.40 -3.12
CA CYS A 53 6.14 -4.00 -4.40
C CYS A 53 5.18 -5.13 -4.78
N TYR A 54 5.17 -5.47 -6.06
CA TYR A 54 4.32 -6.51 -6.62
C TYR A 54 5.16 -7.72 -7.01
N ASN A 55 4.81 -8.89 -6.49
CA ASN A 55 5.34 -10.15 -6.97
C ASN A 55 4.46 -10.65 -8.13
N SER A 56 4.98 -10.57 -9.35
CA SER A 56 4.26 -11.00 -10.56
C SER A 56 4.01 -12.51 -10.62
N ASN A 57 4.82 -13.32 -9.94
CA ASN A 57 4.71 -14.77 -9.97
C ASN A 57 3.58 -15.27 -9.06
N SER A 58 3.42 -14.66 -7.88
CA SER A 58 2.39 -15.06 -6.90
C SER A 58 1.17 -14.14 -6.87
N HIS A 59 1.18 -13.06 -7.66
CA HIS A 59 0.17 -12.00 -7.64
C HIS A 59 -0.03 -11.35 -6.24
N GLN A 60 1.03 -11.33 -5.43
CA GLN A 60 1.00 -10.78 -4.07
C GLN A 60 1.59 -9.37 -4.02
N ILE A 61 1.06 -8.56 -3.10
CA ILE A 61 1.66 -7.30 -2.69
C ILE A 61 2.56 -7.58 -1.49
N ILE A 62 3.81 -7.17 -1.59
CA ILE A 62 4.78 -7.27 -0.51
C ILE A 62 5.00 -5.86 0.03
N VAL A 63 5.01 -5.73 1.36
CA VAL A 63 5.19 -4.46 2.06
C VAL A 63 6.50 -4.53 2.84
N GLY A 64 7.41 -3.61 2.56
CA GLY A 64 8.60 -3.40 3.38
C GLY A 64 8.22 -2.62 4.63
N ILE A 65 8.61 -3.12 5.80
CA ILE A 65 8.39 -2.49 7.11
C ILE A 65 9.73 -2.11 7.74
N LYS A 66 9.73 -1.13 8.64
CA LYS A 66 10.91 -0.69 9.41
C LYS A 66 10.81 -1.10 10.88
#